data_AF-A0A383ANR1-F1
#
_entry.id   AF-A0A383ANR1-F1
#
_cell.length_a   1.000
_cell.length_b   1.000
_cell.length_c   1.000
_cell.angle_alpha   90.00
_cell.angle_beta   90.00
_cell.angle_gamma   90.00
#
_symmetry.space_group_name_H-M   'P 1'
#
loop_
_entity.id
_entity.type
_entity.pdbx_description
1 polymer ?
#
loop_
_entity_poly.entity_id
_entity_poly.type
_entity_poly.pdbx_seq_one_letter_code
_entity_poly.pdbx_strand_id
1 'polypeptide(L)'
;DMVDRAVELEQPAIALTDHGNLHGAIDIFQLAKKAGIKPIIGVEGYVADGSRNERNPQKRSPFHMTLLAQSRIGYQNLLKLVTASHLEGFYYRPRMDREILEKYSEGLIVLSGCPSGELARYLKNGDHDAVNETLEWYVNVFQDRYYLEMMMHEHVPEQAEINQAIIEISEKTGLPMVVTNDSHYVRREDSEAQDILTCIQTNSNVNDPKRLHMEDPTYYLRSAAEMQAEWSHLPEALANTVKIAESCEL
;
A
#
# COMPACT_ATOMS: atom_id res chain seq x y z
N ASP A 1 -17.39 -10.34 5.05
CA ASP A 1 -17.43 -10.33 3.57
C ASP A 1 -16.04 -10.38 2.96
N MET A 2 -15.08 -9.53 3.34
CA MET A 2 -13.72 -9.52 2.78
C MET A 2 -12.99 -10.86 2.98
N VAL A 3 -12.97 -11.37 4.22
CA VAL A 3 -12.39 -12.68 4.56
C VAL A 3 -13.13 -13.82 3.84
N ASP A 4 -14.47 -13.76 3.81
CA ASP A 4 -15.28 -14.77 3.12
C ASP A 4 -14.96 -14.80 1.63
N ARG A 5 -14.77 -13.63 1.01
CA ARG A 5 -14.38 -13.50 -0.40
C ARG A 5 -13.00 -14.06 -0.66
N ALA A 6 -12.03 -13.82 0.23
CA ALA A 6 -10.70 -14.41 0.11
C ALA A 6 -10.75 -15.94 0.13
N VAL A 7 -11.60 -16.53 0.99
CA VAL A 7 -11.86 -17.98 1.02
C VAL A 7 -12.52 -18.47 -0.27
N GLU A 8 -13.55 -17.77 -0.76
CA GLU A 8 -14.21 -18.09 -2.04
C GLU A 8 -13.22 -18.08 -3.22
N LEU A 9 -12.21 -17.22 -3.16
CA LEU A 9 -11.15 -17.07 -4.16
C LEU A 9 -9.95 -18.00 -3.94
N GLU A 10 -10.00 -18.88 -2.92
CA GLU A 10 -8.93 -19.80 -2.55
C GLU A 10 -7.59 -19.09 -2.23
N GLN A 11 -7.66 -17.87 -1.71
CA GLN A 11 -6.48 -17.10 -1.33
C GLN A 11 -5.96 -17.58 0.05
N PRO A 12 -4.67 -17.97 0.18
CA PRO A 12 -4.14 -18.54 1.42
C PRO A 12 -3.92 -17.49 2.52
N ALA A 13 -3.84 -16.22 2.16
CA ALA A 13 -3.57 -15.11 3.08
C ALA A 13 -4.28 -13.83 2.64
N ILE A 14 -4.50 -12.92 3.58
CA ILE A 14 -5.02 -11.58 3.31
C ILE A 14 -4.37 -10.55 4.22
N ALA A 15 -4.01 -9.39 3.64
CA ALA A 15 -3.49 -8.25 4.38
C ALA A 15 -4.57 -7.19 4.60
N LEU A 16 -4.60 -6.57 5.78
CA LEU A 16 -5.34 -5.32 6.01
C LEU A 16 -4.34 -4.17 6.09
N THR A 17 -4.48 -3.19 5.21
CA THR A 17 -3.57 -2.04 5.07
C THR A 17 -4.36 -0.73 5.08
N ASP A 18 -5.13 -0.49 6.14
CA ASP A 18 -5.96 0.72 6.26
C ASP A 18 -5.13 2.00 6.21
N HIS A 19 -5.72 3.09 5.72
CA HIS A 19 -5.10 4.41 5.68
C HIS A 19 -4.73 4.92 7.08
N GLY A 20 -3.43 4.88 7.39
CA GLY A 20 -2.80 5.52 8.53
C GLY A 20 -3.18 4.97 9.90
N ASN A 21 -3.97 3.89 10.00
CA ASN A 21 -4.49 3.38 11.27
C ASN A 21 -4.51 1.84 11.32
N LEU A 22 -4.77 1.28 12.51
CA LEU A 22 -4.82 -0.17 12.76
C LEU A 22 -6.14 -0.58 13.45
N HIS A 23 -7.24 0.16 13.22
CA HIS A 23 -8.47 -0.08 13.95
C HIS A 23 -9.05 -1.48 13.70
N GLY A 24 -8.97 -1.98 12.47
CA GLY A 24 -9.43 -3.32 12.09
C GLY A 24 -8.44 -4.45 12.34
N ALA A 25 -7.25 -4.19 12.90
CA ALA A 25 -6.15 -5.17 12.96
C ALA A 25 -6.52 -6.43 13.78
N ILE A 26 -7.26 -6.27 14.87
CA ILE A 26 -7.71 -7.41 15.70
C ILE A 26 -8.81 -8.20 14.99
N ASP A 27 -9.75 -7.50 14.34
CA ASP A 27 -10.87 -8.13 13.66
C ASP A 27 -10.39 -8.96 12.48
N ILE A 28 -9.51 -8.42 11.63
CA ILE A 28 -8.96 -9.18 10.50
C ILE A 28 -8.20 -10.41 10.98
N PHE A 29 -7.42 -10.28 12.07
CA PHE A 29 -6.65 -11.39 12.61
C PHE A 29 -7.56 -12.52 13.09
N GLN A 30 -8.61 -12.19 13.84
CA GLN A 30 -9.54 -13.19 14.38
C GLN A 30 -10.39 -13.83 13.28
N LEU A 31 -10.94 -13.02 12.37
CA LEU A 31 -11.80 -13.50 11.29
C LEU A 31 -11.03 -14.38 10.31
N ALA A 32 -9.86 -13.94 9.85
CA ALA A 32 -9.00 -14.71 8.96
C ALA A 32 -8.57 -16.05 9.57
N LYS A 33 -8.08 -16.05 10.82
CA LYS A 33 -7.70 -17.30 11.52
C LYS A 33 -8.88 -18.26 11.66
N LYS A 34 -10.07 -17.74 12.00
CA LYS A 34 -11.29 -18.56 12.12
C LYS A 34 -11.68 -19.18 10.77
N ALA A 35 -11.45 -18.46 9.68
CA ALA A 35 -11.72 -18.90 8.32
C ALA A 35 -10.62 -19.81 7.72
N GLY A 36 -9.51 -20.01 8.43
CA GLY A 36 -8.40 -20.86 7.98
C GLY A 36 -7.45 -20.19 6.98
N ILE A 37 -7.52 -18.87 6.83
CA ILE A 37 -6.58 -18.09 5.99
C ILE A 37 -5.61 -17.30 6.87
N LYS A 38 -4.40 -17.05 6.38
CA LYS A 38 -3.34 -16.35 7.12
C LYS A 38 -3.60 -14.84 7.16
N PRO A 39 -3.81 -14.22 8.35
CA PRO A 39 -3.89 -12.77 8.44
C PRO A 39 -2.51 -12.13 8.35
N ILE A 40 -2.41 -11.02 7.61
CA ILE A 40 -1.26 -10.13 7.61
C ILE A 40 -1.73 -8.76 8.11
N ILE A 41 -1.14 -8.30 9.21
CA ILE A 41 -1.45 -6.97 9.74
C ILE A 41 -0.51 -5.98 9.07
N GLY A 42 -1.07 -4.97 8.42
CA GLY A 42 -0.34 -3.88 7.80
C GLY A 42 -1.01 -2.54 8.02
N VAL A 43 -0.45 -1.51 7.39
CA VAL A 43 -1.01 -0.16 7.36
C VAL A 43 -0.51 0.53 6.09
N GLU A 44 -1.37 1.28 5.42
CA GLU A 44 -0.91 2.24 4.43
C GLU A 44 -0.58 3.55 5.17
N GLY A 45 0.69 3.71 5.51
CA GLY A 45 1.21 4.85 6.24
C GLY A 45 1.25 6.12 5.38
N TYR A 46 1.01 7.26 6.02
CA TYR A 46 1.29 8.56 5.42
C TYR A 46 2.71 8.98 5.79
N VAL A 47 3.57 9.31 4.83
CA VAL A 47 4.95 9.78 5.07
C VAL A 47 5.07 11.24 4.68
N ALA A 48 5.59 12.06 5.59
CA ALA A 48 5.83 13.47 5.33
C ALA A 48 6.98 13.65 4.33
N ASP A 49 6.82 14.61 3.42
CA ASP A 49 7.94 15.17 2.65
C ASP A 49 8.81 16.01 3.62
N GLY A 50 9.82 15.38 4.21
CA GLY A 50 10.66 15.95 5.26
C GLY A 50 10.24 15.51 6.66
N SER A 51 10.18 16.46 7.61
CA SER A 51 9.86 16.14 9.00
C SER A 51 8.35 16.00 9.24
N ARG A 52 7.93 15.01 10.04
CA ARG A 52 6.54 14.88 10.50
C ARG A 52 6.05 16.09 11.30
N ASN A 53 6.98 16.87 11.86
CA ASN A 53 6.71 18.10 12.62
C ASN A 53 6.53 19.34 11.73
N GLU A 54 6.89 19.28 10.45
CA GLU A 54 6.72 20.40 9.53
C GLU A 54 5.23 20.67 9.26
N ARG A 55 4.82 21.95 9.28
CA ARG A 55 3.44 22.41 9.03
C ARG A 55 3.38 23.36 7.83
N ASN A 56 4.15 23.01 6.80
CA ASN A 56 4.27 23.75 5.56
C ASN A 56 3.08 23.44 4.62
N PRO A 57 2.23 24.41 4.26
CA PRO A 57 1.06 24.18 3.40
C PRO A 57 1.39 23.64 2.01
N GLN A 58 2.58 23.94 1.48
CA GLN A 58 3.05 23.45 0.17
C GLN A 58 3.38 21.95 0.22
N LYS A 59 3.73 21.43 1.41
CA LYS A 59 4.05 20.01 1.67
C LYS A 59 2.94 19.29 2.44
N ARG A 60 1.69 19.72 2.24
CA ARG A 60 0.53 19.18 2.95
C ARG A 60 0.11 17.78 2.50
N SER A 61 0.48 17.37 1.27
CA SER A 61 0.15 16.05 0.75
C SER A 61 1.26 15.07 1.13
N PRO A 62 1.04 14.18 2.11
CA PRO A 62 2.00 13.12 2.39
C PRO A 62 2.10 12.15 1.21
N PHE A 63 3.17 11.37 1.23
CA PHE A 63 3.32 10.16 0.42
C PHE A 63 2.58 9.00 1.09
N HIS A 64 2.15 8.03 0.29
CA HIS A 64 1.62 6.76 0.78
C HIS A 64 2.71 5.70 0.85
N MET A 65 2.57 4.74 1.76
CA MET A 65 3.52 3.64 1.92
C MET A 65 2.84 2.41 2.51
N THR A 66 2.98 1.27 1.85
CA THR A 66 2.46 0.01 2.34
C THR A 66 3.46 -0.63 3.31
N LEU A 67 3.06 -0.81 4.57
CA LEU A 67 3.86 -1.44 5.61
C LEU A 67 3.17 -2.73 6.08
N LEU A 68 3.90 -3.84 6.16
CA LEU A 68 3.41 -5.14 6.62
C LEU A 68 4.22 -5.62 7.82
N ALA A 69 3.55 -6.10 8.86
CA ALA A 69 4.22 -6.74 9.99
C ALA A 69 4.67 -8.15 9.60
N GLN A 70 5.98 -8.32 9.37
CA GLN A 70 6.59 -9.62 9.12
C GLN A 70 6.72 -10.46 10.39
N SER A 71 6.79 -9.82 11.57
CA SER A 71 6.95 -10.52 12.84
C SER A 71 6.20 -9.83 13.97
N ARG A 72 6.16 -10.46 15.15
CA ARG A 72 5.65 -9.84 16.37
C ARG A 72 6.35 -8.51 16.72
N ILE A 73 7.66 -8.40 16.46
CA ILE A 73 8.41 -7.15 16.63
C ILE A 73 7.93 -6.11 15.61
N GLY A 74 7.72 -6.53 14.36
CA GLY A 74 7.10 -5.71 13.32
C GLY A 74 5.74 -5.15 13.74
N TYR A 75 4.85 -5.99 14.26
CA TYR A 75 3.54 -5.54 14.75
C TYR A 75 3.67 -4.51 15.88
N GLN A 76 4.58 -4.72 16.84
CA GLN A 76 4.85 -3.73 17.90
C GLN A 76 5.38 -2.41 17.32
N ASN A 77 6.19 -2.48 16.28
CA ASN A 77 6.72 -1.30 15.61
C ASN A 77 5.66 -0.57 14.79
N LEU A 78 4.73 -1.27 14.12
CA LEU A 78 3.55 -0.65 13.50
C LEU A 78 2.72 0.13 14.52
N LEU A 79 2.48 -0.45 15.71
CA LEU A 79 1.76 0.24 16.78
C LEU A 79 2.46 1.54 17.18
N LYS A 80 3.80 1.52 17.34
CA LYS A 80 4.59 2.73 17.67
C LYS A 80 4.52 3.76 16.55
N LEU A 81 4.67 3.34 15.29
CA LEU A 81 4.63 4.22 14.12
C LEU A 81 3.27 4.91 13.98
N VAL A 82 2.17 4.15 14.05
CA VAL A 82 0.81 4.69 13.98
C VAL A 82 0.50 5.59 15.18
N THR A 83 0.97 5.24 16.38
CA THR A 83 0.81 6.08 17.56
C THR A 83 1.56 7.41 17.40
N ALA A 84 2.84 7.37 17.00
CA ALA A 84 3.65 8.57 16.79
C ALA A 84 3.09 9.45 15.66
N SER A 85 2.59 8.85 14.58
CA SER A 85 2.00 9.59 13.47
C SER A 85 0.75 10.38 13.90
N HIS A 86 -0.03 9.85 14.85
CA HIS A 86 -1.19 10.52 15.43
C HIS A 86 -0.82 11.56 16.50
N LEU A 87 0.11 11.24 17.40
CA LEU A 87 0.43 12.11 18.54
C LEU A 87 1.40 13.24 18.20
N GLU A 88 2.32 13.01 17.26
CA GLU A 88 3.40 13.95 16.91
C GLU A 88 3.23 14.48 15.48
N GLY A 89 2.96 13.57 14.54
CA GLY A 89 2.98 13.86 13.10
C GLY A 89 1.69 14.42 12.49
N PHE A 90 0.62 14.54 13.29
CA PHE A 90 -0.69 14.90 12.78
C PHE A 90 -0.73 16.33 12.24
N TYR A 91 -1.09 16.46 10.96
CA TYR A 91 -1.43 17.74 10.33
C TYR A 91 -2.83 17.67 9.71
N TYR A 92 -2.94 17.32 8.43
CA TYR A 92 -4.23 16.92 7.82
C TYR A 92 -4.44 15.40 7.83
N ARG A 93 -3.34 14.67 7.99
CA ARG A 93 -3.24 13.22 8.09
C ARG A 93 -2.22 12.88 9.21
N PRO A 94 -2.31 11.70 9.82
CA PRO A 94 -1.33 11.22 10.80
C PRO A 94 -0.06 10.76 10.06
N ARG A 95 0.98 11.59 10.04
CA ARG A 95 2.17 11.36 9.20
C ARG A 95 3.36 10.78 9.99
N MET A 96 4.03 9.82 9.40
CA MET A 96 5.36 9.35 9.76
C MET A 96 6.42 10.19 9.04
N ASP A 97 7.69 9.96 9.35
CA ASP A 97 8.84 10.44 8.58
C ASP A 97 9.95 9.40 8.59
N ARG A 98 11.00 9.64 7.79
CA ARG A 98 12.16 8.76 7.68
C ARG A 98 12.82 8.48 9.05
N GLU A 99 12.86 9.46 9.96
CA GLU A 99 13.45 9.30 11.30
C GLU A 99 12.76 8.17 12.10
N ILE A 100 11.43 8.22 12.22
CA ILE A 100 10.72 7.20 13.01
C ILE A 100 10.59 5.88 12.26
N LEU A 101 10.54 5.91 10.92
CA LEU A 101 10.55 4.71 10.09
C LEU A 101 11.85 3.93 10.26
N GLU A 102 13.00 4.61 10.22
CA GLU A 102 14.30 3.98 10.48
C GLU A 102 14.38 3.42 11.90
N LYS A 103 13.96 4.21 12.90
CA LYS A 103 13.96 3.81 14.31
C LYS A 103 13.11 2.58 14.60
N TYR A 104 11.98 2.41 13.90
CA TYR A 104 11.03 1.32 14.11
C TYR A 104 10.97 0.37 12.89
N SER A 105 12.06 0.26 12.12
CA SER A 105 12.07 -0.53 10.88
C SER A 105 12.06 -2.04 11.11
N GLU A 106 12.55 -2.53 12.25
CA GLU A 106 12.73 -3.96 12.52
C GLU A 106 11.41 -4.74 12.41
N GLY A 107 11.43 -5.86 11.68
CA GLY A 107 10.28 -6.75 11.50
C GLY A 107 9.20 -6.24 10.56
N LEU A 108 9.44 -5.15 9.82
CA LEU A 108 8.54 -4.61 8.80
C LEU A 108 8.97 -4.97 7.37
N ILE A 109 8.02 -5.37 6.54
CA ILE A 109 8.16 -5.36 5.08
C ILE A 109 7.55 -4.06 4.56
N VAL A 110 8.19 -3.44 3.58
CA VAL A 110 7.76 -2.18 2.98
C VAL A 110 7.65 -2.34 1.48
N LEU A 111 6.54 -1.87 0.92
CA LEU A 111 6.37 -1.78 -0.52
C LEU A 111 6.47 -0.30 -0.94
N SER A 112 6.92 -0.04 -2.17
CA SER A 112 7.13 1.33 -2.66
C SER A 112 5.85 2.18 -2.72
N GLY A 113 4.67 1.57 -2.57
CA GLY A 113 3.39 2.24 -2.46
C GLY A 113 2.62 2.35 -3.78
N CYS A 114 1.40 2.88 -3.68
CA CYS A 114 0.54 3.22 -4.80
C CYS A 114 1.06 4.44 -5.59
N PRO A 115 0.35 4.93 -6.64
CA PRO A 115 0.74 6.14 -7.37
C PRO A 115 0.90 7.41 -6.49
N SER A 116 0.35 7.42 -5.27
CA SER A 116 0.57 8.48 -4.28
C SER A 116 1.82 8.28 -3.41
N GLY A 117 2.57 7.20 -3.62
CA GLY A 117 3.83 6.90 -2.95
C GLY A 117 4.99 7.78 -3.40
N GLU A 118 6.06 7.75 -2.60
CA GLU A 118 7.25 8.60 -2.80
C GLU A 118 7.95 8.29 -4.12
N LEU A 119 8.25 7.01 -4.38
CA LEU A 119 8.92 6.56 -5.60
C LEU A 119 8.10 6.91 -6.85
N ALA A 120 6.82 6.56 -6.86
CA ALA A 120 5.92 6.78 -8.00
C ALA A 120 5.80 8.28 -8.36
N ARG A 121 5.74 9.16 -7.35
CA ARG A 121 5.69 10.62 -7.57
C ARG A 121 6.98 11.17 -8.15
N TYR A 122 8.15 10.71 -7.70
CA TYR A 122 9.41 11.16 -8.29
C TYR A 122 9.62 10.62 -9.71
N LEU A 123 9.19 9.38 -9.98
CA LEU A 123 9.15 8.82 -11.33
C LEU A 123 8.28 9.66 -12.28
N LYS A 124 7.05 9.98 -11.85
CA LYS A 124 6.12 10.85 -12.59
C LYS A 124 6.72 12.23 -12.90
N ASN A 125 7.45 12.80 -11.95
CA ASN A 125 8.07 14.12 -12.12
C ASN A 125 9.38 14.09 -12.93
N GLY A 126 9.89 12.90 -13.29
CA GLY A 126 11.18 12.75 -13.97
C GLY A 126 12.39 13.13 -13.09
N ASP A 127 12.23 13.09 -11.77
CA ASP A 127 13.28 13.47 -10.81
C ASP A 127 14.20 12.28 -10.50
N HIS A 128 15.13 12.02 -11.41
CA HIS A 128 16.04 10.87 -11.31
C HIS A 128 16.92 10.89 -10.05
N ASP A 129 17.32 12.07 -9.57
CA ASP A 129 18.13 12.19 -8.36
C ASP A 129 17.30 11.80 -7.13
N ALA A 130 16.07 12.31 -7.02
CA ALA A 130 15.17 11.94 -5.93
C ALA A 130 14.78 10.46 -5.98
N VAL A 131 14.61 9.86 -7.17
CA VAL A 131 14.39 8.41 -7.32
C VAL A 131 15.56 7.62 -6.73
N ASN A 132 16.81 7.95 -7.09
CA ASN A 132 17.98 7.25 -6.59
C ASN A 132 18.14 7.39 -5.08
N GLU A 133 17.96 8.60 -4.54
CA GLU A 133 18.01 8.85 -3.09
C GLU A 133 16.94 8.05 -2.34
N THR A 134 15.72 8.00 -2.90
CA THR A 134 14.60 7.25 -2.35
C THR A 134 14.95 5.76 -2.28
N LEU A 135 15.38 5.16 -3.40
CA LEU A 135 15.76 3.76 -3.46
C LEU A 135 16.90 3.44 -2.49
N GLU A 136 17.96 4.25 -2.48
CA GLU A 136 19.10 4.06 -1.58
C GLU A 136 18.66 4.07 -0.11
N TRP A 137 17.80 5.03 0.28
CA TRP A 137 17.32 5.12 1.65
C TRP A 137 16.51 3.89 2.06
N TYR A 138 15.51 3.48 1.26
CA TYR A 138 14.68 2.31 1.59
C TYR A 138 15.48 1.01 1.62
N VAL A 139 16.42 0.83 0.69
CA VAL A 139 17.30 -0.35 0.66
C VAL A 139 18.21 -0.38 1.89
N ASN A 140 18.77 0.75 2.30
CA ASN A 140 19.64 0.81 3.47
C ASN A 140 18.87 0.49 4.77
N VAL A 141 17.64 0.98 4.91
CA VAL A 141 16.83 0.81 6.12
C VAL A 141 16.14 -0.55 6.20
N PHE A 142 15.53 -1.01 5.10
CA PHE A 142 14.70 -2.21 5.08
C PHE A 142 15.40 -3.42 4.46
N GLN A 143 16.50 -3.22 3.73
CA GLN A 143 17.32 -4.28 3.15
C GLN A 143 16.49 -5.19 2.23
N ASP A 144 16.49 -6.50 2.47
CA ASP A 144 15.73 -7.50 1.74
C ASP A 144 14.20 -7.44 1.96
N ARG A 145 13.74 -6.51 2.80
CA ARG A 145 12.32 -6.29 3.13
C ARG A 145 11.71 -5.10 2.37
N TYR A 146 12.40 -4.55 1.37
CA TYR A 146 11.85 -3.53 0.47
C TYR A 146 11.49 -4.12 -0.90
N TYR A 147 10.24 -3.92 -1.32
CA TYR A 147 9.72 -4.41 -2.60
C TYR A 147 9.18 -3.25 -3.44
N LEU A 148 9.39 -3.32 -4.75
CA LEU A 148 8.80 -2.37 -5.69
C LEU A 148 7.36 -2.81 -6.00
N GLU A 149 6.40 -2.02 -5.53
CA GLU A 149 4.97 -2.28 -5.67
C GLU A 149 4.46 -1.85 -7.03
N MET A 150 3.75 -2.73 -7.71
CA MET A 150 3.09 -2.45 -8.99
C MET A 150 1.61 -2.78 -8.89
N MET A 151 0.79 -1.99 -9.57
CA MET A 151 -0.65 -2.20 -9.66
C MET A 151 -1.15 -1.67 -11.01
N MET A 152 -2.30 -2.14 -11.48
CA MET A 152 -2.80 -1.79 -12.80
C MET A 152 -4.31 -1.56 -12.80
N HIS A 153 -4.68 -0.31 -13.05
CA HIS A 153 -6.04 0.16 -13.27
C HIS A 153 -6.05 0.98 -14.57
N GLU A 154 -6.83 0.57 -15.56
CA GLU A 154 -6.72 1.05 -16.96
C GLU A 154 -6.97 2.55 -17.08
N HIS A 155 -7.86 3.10 -16.25
CA HIS A 155 -8.23 4.51 -16.30
C HIS A 155 -7.42 5.40 -15.34
N VAL A 156 -6.44 4.86 -14.63
CA VAL A 156 -5.55 5.66 -13.77
C VAL A 156 -4.42 6.25 -14.62
N PRO A 157 -4.30 7.58 -14.71
CA PRO A 157 -3.26 8.22 -15.51
C PRO A 157 -1.87 7.80 -15.08
N GLU A 158 -1.00 7.56 -16.07
CA GLU A 158 0.44 7.31 -15.92
C GLU A 158 0.82 6.01 -15.20
N GLN A 159 -0.16 5.13 -14.91
CA GLN A 159 0.09 3.89 -14.19
C GLN A 159 0.99 2.93 -14.99
N ALA A 160 0.78 2.83 -16.31
CA ALA A 160 1.60 2.00 -17.18
C ALA A 160 3.05 2.50 -17.25
N GLU A 161 3.25 3.82 -17.32
CA GLU A 161 4.57 4.45 -17.32
C GLU A 161 5.30 4.24 -15.99
N ILE A 162 4.60 4.36 -14.86
CA ILE A 162 5.16 4.07 -13.53
C ILE A 162 5.59 2.60 -13.44
N ASN A 163 4.74 1.65 -13.87
CA ASN A 163 5.06 0.22 -13.87
C ASN A 163 6.28 -0.08 -14.76
N GLN A 164 6.35 0.52 -15.96
CA GLN A 164 7.49 0.33 -16.85
C GLN A 164 8.79 0.84 -16.22
N ALA A 165 8.77 2.01 -15.58
CA ALA A 165 9.93 2.54 -14.89
C ALA A 165 10.35 1.68 -13.68
N ILE A 166 9.38 1.11 -12.95
CA ILE A 166 9.65 0.16 -11.86
C ILE A 166 10.34 -1.11 -12.38
N ILE A 167 9.89 -1.66 -13.51
CA ILE A 167 10.52 -2.82 -14.15
C ILE A 167 11.97 -2.50 -14.50
N GLU A 168 12.23 -1.34 -15.12
CA GLU A 168 13.61 -0.92 -15.45
C GLU A 168 14.49 -0.73 -14.20
N ILE A 169 13.93 -0.21 -13.10
CA ILE A 169 14.64 -0.10 -11.83
C ILE A 169 14.97 -1.50 -11.29
N SER A 170 14.01 -2.42 -11.29
CA SER A 170 14.21 -3.79 -10.84
C SER A 170 15.32 -4.48 -11.65
N GLU A 171 15.30 -4.36 -12.98
CA GLU A 171 16.34 -4.91 -13.86
C GLU A 171 17.74 -4.36 -13.56
N LYS A 172 17.84 -3.06 -13.24
CA LYS A 172 19.13 -2.39 -12.96
C LYS A 172 19.67 -2.69 -11.56
N THR A 173 18.78 -2.81 -10.57
CA THR A 173 19.15 -2.86 -9.14
C THR A 173 19.04 -4.25 -8.53
N GLY A 174 18.28 -5.15 -9.16
CA GLY A 174 17.92 -6.45 -8.60
C GLY A 174 16.87 -6.38 -7.49
N LEU A 175 16.23 -5.23 -7.26
CA LEU A 175 15.18 -5.11 -6.25
C LEU A 175 13.94 -5.93 -6.63
N PRO A 176 13.36 -6.69 -5.68
CA PRO A 176 12.22 -7.55 -5.97
C PRO A 176 10.95 -6.72 -6.22
N MET A 177 10.18 -7.10 -7.23
CA MET A 177 8.86 -6.52 -7.51
C MET A 177 7.75 -7.32 -6.82
N VAL A 178 6.63 -6.67 -6.52
CA VAL A 178 5.40 -7.32 -6.05
C VAL A 178 4.19 -6.65 -6.68
N VAL A 179 3.17 -7.44 -7.02
CA VAL A 179 1.92 -6.91 -7.57
C VAL A 179 0.82 -6.86 -6.51
N THR A 180 0.10 -5.75 -6.46
CA THR A 180 -1.07 -5.52 -5.60
C THR A 180 -2.21 -4.91 -6.42
N ASN A 181 -3.37 -4.68 -5.80
CA ASN A 181 -4.55 -4.13 -6.48
C ASN A 181 -5.27 -3.04 -5.66
N ASP A 182 -4.66 -2.56 -4.58
CA ASP A 182 -5.15 -1.46 -3.73
C ASP A 182 -6.68 -1.50 -3.47
N SER A 183 -7.17 -2.66 -3.01
CA SER A 183 -8.62 -2.91 -2.98
C SER A 183 -9.34 -2.08 -1.93
N HIS A 184 -10.40 -1.38 -2.33
CA HIS A 184 -11.24 -0.54 -1.47
C HIS A 184 -12.65 -1.10 -1.25
N TYR A 185 -13.02 -2.13 -2.01
CA TYR A 185 -14.28 -2.85 -1.87
C TYR A 185 -14.09 -4.34 -2.19
N VAL A 186 -15.10 -5.16 -1.91
CA VAL A 186 -14.93 -6.63 -1.91
C VAL A 186 -15.17 -7.22 -3.30
N ARG A 187 -16.26 -6.81 -3.98
CA ARG A 187 -16.65 -7.34 -5.29
C ARG A 187 -16.74 -6.22 -6.31
N ARG A 188 -16.57 -6.56 -7.59
CA ARG A 188 -16.59 -5.56 -8.67
C ARG A 188 -17.87 -4.73 -8.69
N GLU A 189 -19.01 -5.35 -8.34
CA GLU A 189 -20.31 -4.70 -8.31
C GLU A 189 -20.45 -3.66 -7.20
N ASP A 190 -19.57 -3.67 -6.20
CA ASP A 190 -19.57 -2.73 -5.07
C ASP A 190 -18.99 -1.35 -5.45
N SER A 191 -18.49 -1.17 -6.68
CA SER A 191 -17.87 0.08 -7.14
C SER A 191 -18.80 1.30 -7.03
N GLU A 192 -20.11 1.12 -7.30
CA GLU A 192 -21.10 2.19 -7.18
C GLU A 192 -21.32 2.58 -5.71
N ALA A 193 -21.38 1.60 -4.80
CA ALA A 193 -21.49 1.85 -3.37
C ALA A 193 -20.26 2.59 -2.83
N GLN A 194 -19.06 2.27 -3.33
CA GLN A 194 -17.83 2.98 -2.99
C GLN A 194 -17.84 4.44 -3.48
N ASP A 195 -18.33 4.71 -4.69
CA ASP A 195 -18.45 6.09 -5.21
C ASP A 195 -19.40 6.92 -4.33
N ILE A 196 -20.55 6.36 -3.94
CA ILE A 196 -21.49 7.00 -3.02
C ILE A 196 -20.84 7.26 -1.66
N LEU A 197 -20.10 6.29 -1.11
CA LEU A 197 -19.39 6.46 0.17
C LEU A 197 -18.37 7.61 0.09
N THR A 198 -17.65 7.71 -1.02
CA THR A 198 -16.68 8.80 -1.26
C THR A 198 -17.38 10.16 -1.36
N CYS A 199 -18.56 10.22 -1.98
CA CYS A 199 -19.39 11.43 -2.03
C CYS A 199 -19.81 11.87 -0.61
N ILE A 200 -20.25 10.93 0.24
CA ILE A 200 -20.62 11.20 1.63
C ILE A 200 -19.41 11.75 2.41
N GLN A 201 -18.24 11.11 2.28
CA GLN A 201 -17.02 11.52 2.97
C GLN A 201 -16.55 12.93 2.57
N THR A 202 -16.68 13.27 1.29
CA THR A 202 -16.23 14.55 0.74
C THR A 202 -17.30 15.63 0.72
N ASN A 203 -18.51 15.32 1.20
CA ASN A 203 -19.68 16.19 1.14
C ASN A 203 -19.94 16.72 -0.29
N SER A 204 -19.86 15.83 -1.28
CA SER A 204 -20.08 16.13 -2.70
C SER A 204 -21.32 15.41 -3.25
N ASN A 205 -21.76 15.80 -4.44
CA ASN A 205 -22.91 15.20 -5.13
C ASN A 205 -22.42 14.20 -6.18
N VAL A 206 -23.06 13.04 -6.31
CA VAL A 206 -22.72 12.04 -7.34
C VAL A 206 -22.80 12.59 -8.78
N ASN A 207 -23.63 13.61 -9.00
CA ASN A 207 -23.77 14.29 -10.29
C ASN A 207 -22.71 15.40 -10.51
N ASP A 208 -21.85 15.69 -9.53
CA ASP A 208 -20.76 16.65 -9.70
C ASP A 208 -19.62 16.00 -10.50
N PRO A 209 -19.29 16.49 -11.71
CA PRO A 209 -18.21 15.94 -12.52
C PRO A 209 -16.82 16.18 -11.91
N LYS A 210 -16.69 17.07 -10.91
CA LYS A 210 -15.43 17.36 -10.21
C LYS A 210 -15.31 16.64 -8.87
N ARG A 211 -16.27 15.78 -8.52
CA ARG A 211 -16.20 15.01 -7.28
C ARG A 211 -14.97 14.09 -7.27
N LEU A 212 -14.47 13.82 -6.07
CA LEU A 212 -13.50 12.75 -5.89
C LEU A 212 -14.21 11.41 -6.13
N HIS A 213 -13.65 10.60 -7.02
CA HIS A 213 -14.10 9.24 -7.28
C HIS A 213 -12.90 8.39 -7.70
N MET A 214 -13.07 7.07 -7.70
CA MET A 214 -12.09 6.16 -8.29
C MET A 214 -12.25 6.17 -9.81
N GLU A 215 -11.14 6.32 -10.53
CA GLU A 215 -11.15 6.45 -12.00
C GLU A 215 -11.56 5.14 -12.71
N ASP A 216 -11.49 4.01 -12.00
CA ASP A 216 -11.67 2.67 -12.55
C ASP A 216 -12.47 1.76 -11.59
N PRO A 217 -13.36 0.87 -12.06
CA PRO A 217 -14.14 -0.04 -11.21
C PRO A 217 -13.39 -1.32 -10.81
N THR A 218 -12.04 -1.31 -10.81
CA THR A 218 -11.23 -2.51 -10.55
C THR A 218 -10.52 -2.56 -9.20
N TYR A 219 -10.89 -1.70 -8.24
CA TYR A 219 -10.38 -1.70 -6.86
C TYR A 219 -11.08 -2.72 -5.94
N TYR A 220 -11.42 -3.89 -6.47
CA TYR A 220 -11.99 -5.01 -5.70
C TYR A 220 -10.96 -6.13 -5.46
N LEU A 221 -11.31 -7.10 -4.61
CA LEU A 221 -10.51 -8.32 -4.46
C LEU A 221 -10.59 -9.18 -5.73
N ARG A 222 -9.61 -9.01 -6.63
CA ARG A 222 -9.43 -9.82 -7.83
C ARG A 222 -9.04 -11.26 -7.47
N SER A 223 -9.52 -12.20 -8.26
CA SER A 223 -9.11 -13.61 -8.19
C SER A 223 -7.65 -13.78 -8.62
N ALA A 224 -7.04 -14.90 -8.20
CA ALA A 224 -5.69 -15.25 -8.65
C ALA A 224 -5.61 -15.38 -10.18
N ALA A 225 -6.67 -15.87 -10.84
CA ALA A 225 -6.74 -16.00 -12.29
C ALA A 225 -6.75 -14.64 -13.00
N GLU A 226 -7.48 -13.65 -12.48
CA GLU A 226 -7.49 -12.28 -13.01
C GLU A 226 -6.12 -11.61 -12.85
N MET A 227 -5.52 -11.73 -11.66
CA MET A 227 -4.17 -11.22 -11.42
C MET A 227 -3.13 -11.91 -12.31
N GLN A 228 -3.23 -13.23 -12.50
CA GLN A 228 -2.32 -13.97 -13.38
C GLN A 228 -2.49 -13.58 -14.85
N ALA A 229 -3.70 -13.31 -15.32
CA ALA A 229 -3.95 -12.86 -16.68
C ALA A 229 -3.35 -11.48 -16.95
N GLU A 230 -3.50 -10.55 -15.99
CA GLU A 230 -2.93 -9.20 -16.07
C GLU A 230 -1.39 -9.22 -16.03
N TRP A 231 -0.83 -9.98 -15.08
CA TRP A 231 0.60 -9.98 -14.76
C TRP A 231 1.36 -11.18 -15.30
N SER A 232 0.85 -11.86 -16.34
CA SER A 232 1.44 -13.09 -16.88
C SER A 232 2.88 -12.91 -17.38
N HIS A 233 3.27 -11.68 -17.71
CA HIS A 233 4.60 -11.29 -18.17
C HIS A 233 5.61 -11.09 -17.02
N LEU A 234 5.14 -11.03 -15.76
CA LEU A 234 5.96 -10.86 -14.55
C LEU A 234 5.62 -11.92 -13.49
N PRO A 235 5.84 -13.22 -13.77
CA PRO A 235 5.48 -14.31 -12.85
C PRO A 235 6.21 -14.22 -11.50
N GLU A 236 7.41 -13.63 -11.46
CA GLU A 236 8.16 -13.43 -10.21
C GLU A 236 7.48 -12.43 -9.27
N ALA A 237 6.86 -11.38 -9.80
CA ALA A 237 6.16 -10.39 -8.99
C ALA A 237 4.88 -10.97 -8.35
N LEU A 238 4.19 -11.86 -9.08
CA LEU A 238 3.09 -12.67 -8.54
C LEU A 238 3.59 -13.63 -7.45
N ALA A 239 4.69 -14.34 -7.70
CA ALA A 239 5.25 -15.27 -6.72
C ALA A 239 5.71 -14.56 -5.43
N ASN A 240 6.21 -13.33 -5.54
CA ASN A 240 6.60 -12.54 -4.37
C ASN A 240 5.43 -12.20 -3.44
N THR A 241 4.18 -12.16 -3.93
CA THR A 241 2.99 -11.99 -3.06
C THR A 241 2.85 -13.13 -2.05
N VAL A 242 3.04 -14.38 -2.53
CA VAL A 242 2.99 -15.59 -1.70
C VAL A 242 4.21 -15.65 -0.79
N LYS A 243 5.41 -15.34 -1.31
CA LYS A 243 6.65 -15.30 -0.51
C LYS A 243 6.54 -14.33 0.67
N ILE A 244 6.01 -13.12 0.43
CA ILE A 244 5.76 -12.14 1.50
C ILE A 244 4.79 -12.73 2.52
N ALA A 245 3.65 -13.26 2.07
CA ALA A 245 2.65 -13.85 2.95
C ALA A 245 3.21 -15.00 3.81
N GLU A 246 4.00 -15.90 3.22
CA GLU A 246 4.67 -16.99 3.92
C GLU A 246 5.67 -16.48 4.95
N SER A 247 6.38 -15.38 4.66
CA SER A 247 7.37 -14.80 5.58
C SER A 247 6.79 -14.07 6.79
N CYS A 248 5.51 -13.68 6.76
CA CYS A 248 4.87 -12.94 7.85
C CYS A 248 4.41 -13.86 8.99
N GLU A 249 5.00 -13.79 10.18
CA GLU A 249 4.70 -14.67 11.32
C GLU A 249 4.26 -13.86 12.57
N LEU A 250 2.95 -13.86 12.87
CA LEU A 250 2.31 -13.13 13.97
C LEU A 250 1.77 -14.03 15.09
#